data_AF-U5DCT4-F1
#
_entry.id   AF-U5DCT4-F1
#
_cell.length_a   1.000
_cell.length_b   1.000
_cell.length_c   1.000
_cell.angle_alpha   90.00
_cell.angle_beta   90.00
_cell.angle_gamma   90.00
#
_symmetry.space_group_name_H-M   'P 1'
#
loop_
_entity.id
_entity.type
_entity.pdbx_description
1 polymer ?
#
loop_
_entity_poly.entity_id
_entity_poly.type
_entity_poly.pdbx_seq_one_letter_code
_entity_poly.pdbx_strand_id
1 'polypeptide(L)'
;MRIMKKMVSAGGGAIERKTWILPLSTLSISSLFLLFLTTDVAFLSSFSLIPYNPFSSDSSETVFVESKFLQLTAASSSSSSLPSPPRFAYLISGSKGDGERLKRTLQALYHPLNFYAVHLDLESPPAERMELEKYVREEDVFSKVGNVVVMSKANLVTYKGPTMVANTLHAAAILLRKSAEWDWFINLSASDYPLVTQDDLLHTFSYLPRDLNFIEHTSNIGWKEFQRARPIIIDPGLYASNKSDVFWVSQRRSVPTSFKLFTGSAWMVLSRSFMEFCIWGWDNLPRRVLMYYANFISSPEGYFHTVICNTKEFRNTTVNHDLHYIAWDNPPKQHPHNLGLNDTQMMIDSNAPFARKFKRDDPVLDKIDAELLGRSKGALLPGGWCSGDGQNGSNPCSVLGDPSVLRPGPGAMRLEHLTVDLLSHRKFRPRQCR
;
A
#
# COMPACT_ATOMS: atom_id res chain seq x y z
N MET A 1 87.52 18.63 14.37
CA MET A 1 86.78 17.39 14.69
C MET A 1 85.29 17.66 14.45
N ARG A 2 84.69 16.94 13.48
CA ARG A 2 83.26 16.64 13.21
C ARG A 2 82.18 17.70 13.59
N ILE A 3 81.45 18.30 12.62
CA ILE A 3 80.12 17.89 12.08
C ILE A 3 79.03 18.03 13.19
N MET A 4 77.94 18.82 13.15
CA MET A 4 76.97 19.14 12.09
C MET A 4 75.99 20.27 12.51
N LYS A 5 75.59 21.13 11.55
CA LYS A 5 74.30 21.86 11.33
C LYS A 5 73.69 22.73 12.46
N LYS A 6 73.77 24.07 12.33
CA LYS A 6 72.79 25.05 11.73
C LYS A 6 71.49 25.22 12.56
N MET A 7 71.34 26.35 13.26
CA MET A 7 70.53 27.56 12.92
C MET A 7 69.01 27.29 12.85
N VAL A 8 68.06 28.08 13.36
CA VAL A 8 68.02 29.38 14.05
C VAL A 8 66.57 29.55 14.59
N SER A 9 66.46 30.03 15.82
CA SER A 9 65.52 31.02 16.39
C SER A 9 64.05 31.12 15.96
N ALA A 10 63.16 31.11 16.97
CA ALA A 10 62.16 32.15 17.31
C ALA A 10 61.13 31.47 18.23
N GLY A 11 60.72 31.96 19.39
CA GLY A 11 60.74 33.27 20.02
C GLY A 11 59.60 33.20 21.04
N GLY A 12 59.89 33.51 22.31
CA GLY A 12 58.93 33.38 23.41
C GLY A 12 57.76 34.36 23.34
N GLY A 13 56.75 34.11 24.18
CA GLY A 13 55.68 35.07 24.43
C GLY A 13 54.47 34.44 25.10
N ALA A 14 54.50 34.34 26.42
CA ALA A 14 53.28 34.17 27.21
C ALA A 14 52.42 35.43 27.04
N ILE A 15 51.23 35.28 26.46
CA ILE A 15 50.21 36.34 26.37
C ILE A 15 48.89 35.82 26.96
N GLU A 16 48.31 36.69 27.79
CA GLU A 16 47.19 36.58 28.70
C GLU A 16 45.95 35.81 28.19
N ARG A 17 45.60 34.73 28.90
CA ARG A 17 44.39 33.92 28.66
C ARG A 17 43.06 34.51 29.19
N LYS A 18 43.03 35.78 29.63
CA LYS A 18 41.87 36.32 30.40
C LYS A 18 40.97 37.33 29.66
N THR A 19 41.32 37.80 28.47
CA THR A 19 40.57 38.86 27.78
C THR A 19 39.50 38.37 26.80
N TRP A 20 39.50 37.09 26.42
CA TRP A 20 38.53 36.53 25.46
C TRP A 20 37.34 35.80 26.10
N ILE A 21 37.37 35.52 27.41
CA ILE A 21 36.30 34.76 28.08
C ILE A 21 35.02 35.59 28.19
N LEU A 22 35.14 36.90 28.38
CA LEU A 22 34.00 37.82 28.51
C LEU A 22 33.23 38.05 27.18
N PRO A 23 33.87 38.29 26.02
CA PRO A 23 33.12 38.40 24.77
C PRO A 23 32.54 37.07 24.28
N LEU A 24 33.18 35.93 24.59
CA LEU A 24 32.65 34.61 24.22
C LEU A 24 31.45 34.20 25.09
N SER A 25 31.44 34.57 26.38
CA SER A 25 30.29 34.30 27.24
C SER A 25 29.08 35.16 26.89
N THR A 26 29.27 36.44 26.51
CA THR A 26 28.17 37.31 26.08
C THR A 26 27.56 36.88 24.74
N LEU A 27 28.37 36.38 23.80
CA LEU A 27 27.89 35.78 22.54
C LEU A 27 27.14 34.45 22.77
N SER A 28 27.57 33.63 23.72
CA SER A 28 26.89 32.38 24.07
C SER A 28 25.54 32.64 24.77
N ILE A 29 25.49 33.59 25.69
CA ILE A 29 24.25 33.97 26.40
C ILE A 29 23.24 34.62 25.45
N SER A 30 23.68 35.47 24.52
CA SER A 30 22.79 36.08 23.51
C SER A 30 22.27 35.06 22.49
N SER A 31 23.08 34.07 22.11
CA SER A 31 22.64 32.92 21.29
C SER A 31 21.57 32.07 22.01
N LEU A 32 21.79 31.77 23.29
CA LEU A 32 20.81 31.03 24.10
C LEU A 32 19.51 31.82 24.33
N PHE A 33 19.59 33.14 24.48
CA PHE A 33 18.42 34.01 24.63
C PHE A 33 17.60 34.12 23.33
N LEU A 34 18.25 34.14 22.17
CA LEU A 34 17.58 34.06 20.86
C LEU A 34 16.93 32.69 20.62
N LEU A 35 17.56 31.60 21.08
CA LEU A 35 16.95 30.27 21.08
C LEU A 35 15.71 30.21 21.98
N PHE A 36 15.74 30.84 23.16
CA PHE A 36 14.58 30.91 24.05
C PHE A 36 13.41 31.72 23.46
N LEU A 37 13.71 32.86 22.83
CA LEU A 37 12.69 33.69 22.15
C LEU A 37 12.06 32.99 20.93
N THR A 38 12.80 32.13 20.24
CA THR A 38 12.25 31.33 19.12
C THR A 38 11.46 30.12 19.61
N THR A 39 11.76 29.57 20.78
CA THR A 39 10.95 28.51 21.38
C THR A 39 9.61 29.04 21.91
N ASP A 40 9.52 30.24 22.48
CA ASP A 40 8.24 30.77 23.00
C ASP A 40 7.25 31.19 21.90
N VAL A 41 7.74 31.63 20.73
CA VAL A 41 6.87 31.96 19.58
C VAL A 41 6.46 30.69 18.80
N ALA A 42 7.29 29.64 18.81
CA ALA A 42 6.96 28.33 18.25
C ALA A 42 6.01 27.52 19.14
N PHE A 43 6.04 27.72 20.46
CA PHE A 43 5.19 27.00 21.41
C PHE A 43 3.75 27.54 21.48
N LEU A 44 3.53 28.83 21.15
CA LEU A 44 2.19 29.44 21.20
C LEU A 44 1.43 29.43 19.87
N SER A 45 2.04 28.95 18.78
CA SER A 45 1.40 28.86 17.45
C SER A 45 1.13 27.42 16.96
N SER A 46 1.55 26.39 17.71
CA SER A 46 1.42 24.98 17.30
C SER A 46 0.50 24.12 18.18
N PHE A 47 -0.10 24.67 19.23
CA PHE A 47 -1.14 23.99 20.01
C PHE A 47 -2.52 24.56 19.70
N SER A 48 -2.95 24.43 18.45
CA SER A 48 -4.38 24.21 18.21
C SER A 48 -4.71 22.85 18.81
N LEU A 49 -5.27 22.88 20.01
CA LEU A 49 -5.76 21.73 20.75
C LEU A 49 -6.58 20.83 19.82
N ILE A 50 -5.99 19.71 19.40
CA ILE A 50 -6.77 18.56 18.95
C ILE A 50 -7.59 18.15 20.18
N PRO A 51 -8.93 18.15 20.14
CA PRO A 51 -9.70 17.60 21.24
C PRO A 51 -9.38 16.11 21.32
N TYR A 52 -8.56 15.74 22.29
CA TYR A 52 -8.42 14.35 22.71
C TYR A 52 -9.74 14.01 23.41
N ASN A 53 -10.72 13.52 22.64
CA ASN A 53 -11.86 12.85 23.23
C ASN A 53 -11.33 11.54 23.83
N PRO A 54 -11.32 11.36 25.16
CA PRO A 54 -11.22 10.03 25.69
C PRO A 54 -12.44 9.29 25.15
N PHE A 55 -12.20 8.29 24.31
CA PHE A 55 -13.25 7.39 23.87
C PHE A 55 -13.83 6.81 25.15
N SER A 56 -15.00 7.30 25.53
CA SER A 56 -15.81 6.72 26.59
C SER A 56 -15.95 5.26 26.24
N SER A 57 -15.48 4.40 27.13
CA SER A 57 -15.80 2.99 27.15
C SER A 57 -17.30 2.88 27.45
N ASP A 58 -18.12 3.26 26.48
CA ASP A 58 -19.53 2.99 26.54
C ASP A 58 -19.70 1.51 26.18
N SER A 59 -20.42 0.85 27.05
CA SER A 59 -20.69 -0.57 27.03
C SER A 59 -21.11 -1.03 25.64
N SER A 60 -20.56 -2.19 25.26
CA SER A 60 -20.86 -2.89 24.03
C SER A 60 -22.35 -3.17 23.86
N GLU A 61 -23.07 -2.30 23.16
CA GLU A 61 -24.20 -2.72 22.34
C GLU A 61 -23.67 -2.99 20.93
N THR A 62 -23.37 -4.27 20.68
CA THR A 62 -22.96 -4.77 19.37
C THR A 62 -24.13 -4.74 18.40
N VAL A 63 -24.49 -3.54 17.92
CA VAL A 63 -25.39 -3.39 16.77
C VAL A 63 -24.62 -3.86 15.53
N PHE A 64 -25.16 -4.93 14.95
CA PHE A 64 -24.51 -5.83 14.02
C PHE A 64 -24.13 -5.16 12.69
N VAL A 65 -22.92 -5.41 12.17
CA VAL A 65 -22.40 -4.77 10.94
C VAL A 65 -23.30 -5.07 9.73
N GLU A 66 -23.79 -6.30 9.61
CA GLU A 66 -24.73 -6.68 8.55
C GLU A 66 -26.10 -5.99 8.72
N SER A 67 -26.56 -5.71 9.96
CA SER A 67 -27.78 -4.91 10.15
C SER A 67 -27.59 -3.46 9.73
N LYS A 68 -26.43 -2.84 10.03
CA LYS A 68 -26.09 -1.50 9.53
C LYS A 68 -25.94 -1.48 8.01
N PHE A 69 -25.34 -2.51 7.43
CA PHE A 69 -25.18 -2.66 5.99
C PHE A 69 -26.54 -2.78 5.28
N LEU A 70 -27.39 -3.71 5.72
CA LEU A 70 -28.74 -3.92 5.17
C LEU A 70 -29.66 -2.71 5.39
N GLN A 71 -29.49 -1.99 6.49
CA GLN A 71 -30.27 -0.79 6.80
C GLN A 71 -29.81 0.41 5.96
N LEU A 72 -28.50 0.53 5.65
CA LEU A 72 -27.97 1.52 4.72
C LEU A 72 -28.39 1.25 3.27
N THR A 73 -28.41 -0.03 2.84
CA THR A 73 -28.89 -0.39 1.49
C THR A 73 -30.41 -0.21 1.36
N ALA A 74 -31.20 -0.51 2.39
CA ALA A 74 -32.66 -0.32 2.40
C ALA A 74 -33.11 1.15 2.54
N ALA A 75 -32.38 1.98 3.30
CA ALA A 75 -32.68 3.40 3.50
C ALA A 75 -32.41 4.28 2.26
N SER A 76 -31.77 3.75 1.22
CA SER A 76 -31.58 4.42 -0.08
C SER A 76 -32.89 4.78 -0.81
N SER A 77 -34.03 4.26 -0.34
CA SER A 77 -35.38 4.58 -0.83
C SER A 77 -36.05 5.77 -0.13
N SER A 78 -35.47 6.32 0.94
CA SER A 78 -36.01 7.48 1.67
C SER A 78 -34.89 8.43 2.12
N SER A 79 -34.81 9.59 1.47
CA SER A 79 -33.86 10.69 1.67
C SER A 79 -33.14 10.78 3.03
N SER A 80 -31.89 10.32 3.05
CA SER A 80 -30.79 10.90 3.84
C SER A 80 -29.52 10.75 2.99
N SER A 81 -28.73 11.81 2.82
CA SER A 81 -27.59 11.92 1.89
C SER A 81 -26.78 10.62 1.74
N LEU A 82 -26.58 10.16 0.50
CA LEU A 82 -25.74 9.00 0.20
C LEU A 82 -24.37 9.14 0.89
N PRO A 83 -23.80 8.03 1.44
CA PRO A 83 -22.49 8.09 2.05
C PRO A 83 -21.44 8.58 1.05
N SER A 84 -20.56 9.48 1.48
CA SER A 84 -19.49 9.99 0.63
C SER A 84 -18.63 8.84 0.11
N PRO A 85 -18.30 8.82 -1.19
CA PRO A 85 -17.39 7.84 -1.74
C PRO A 85 -16.07 7.77 -0.96
N PRO A 86 -15.51 6.58 -0.77
CA PRO A 86 -14.17 6.46 -0.20
C PRO A 86 -13.11 6.81 -1.25
N ARG A 87 -11.86 6.75 -0.86
CA ARG A 87 -10.72 6.96 -1.75
C ARG A 87 -9.70 5.85 -1.54
N PHE A 88 -9.25 5.23 -2.63
CA PHE A 88 -8.27 4.15 -2.61
C PHE A 88 -6.87 4.67 -2.94
N ALA A 89 -5.88 4.05 -2.31
CA ALA A 89 -4.47 4.27 -2.56
C ALA A 89 -3.86 2.98 -3.13
N TYR A 90 -3.49 3.00 -4.41
CA TYR A 90 -2.98 1.82 -5.10
C TYR A 90 -1.45 1.82 -5.17
N LEU A 91 -0.83 0.69 -4.86
CA LEU A 91 0.50 0.34 -5.35
C LEU A 91 0.33 -0.56 -6.58
N ILE A 92 0.85 -0.14 -7.73
CA ILE A 92 0.93 -0.95 -8.94
C ILE A 92 2.41 -1.19 -9.27
N SER A 93 2.91 -2.41 -9.02
CA SER A 93 4.33 -2.72 -9.16
C SER A 93 4.61 -3.74 -10.27
N GLY A 94 5.65 -3.49 -11.05
CA GLY A 94 6.13 -4.39 -12.10
C GLY A 94 7.66 -4.54 -12.05
N SER A 95 8.16 -5.35 -12.97
CA SER A 95 9.58 -5.54 -13.21
C SER A 95 9.89 -5.44 -14.69
N LYS A 96 11.07 -5.91 -15.11
CA LYS A 96 11.57 -5.80 -16.48
C LYS A 96 10.53 -6.25 -17.51
N GLY A 97 10.17 -5.36 -18.41
CA GLY A 97 9.24 -5.61 -19.50
C GLY A 97 7.75 -5.47 -19.13
N ASP A 98 7.42 -5.09 -17.89
CA ASP A 98 6.05 -4.88 -17.45
C ASP A 98 5.51 -3.45 -17.67
N GLY A 99 6.31 -2.52 -18.22
CA GLY A 99 5.93 -1.11 -18.38
C GLY A 99 4.56 -0.90 -19.04
N GLU A 100 4.31 -1.54 -20.19
CA GLU A 100 3.00 -1.48 -20.88
C GLU A 100 1.85 -2.08 -20.06
N ARG A 101 2.12 -3.13 -19.30
CA ARG A 101 1.13 -3.77 -18.43
C ARG A 101 0.74 -2.85 -17.28
N LEU A 102 1.73 -2.17 -16.70
CA LEU A 102 1.51 -1.14 -15.69
C LEU A 102 0.67 0.01 -16.23
N LYS A 103 0.96 0.50 -17.44
CA LYS A 103 0.14 1.53 -18.10
C LYS A 103 -1.30 1.05 -18.27
N ARG A 104 -1.50 -0.15 -18.83
CA ARG A 104 -2.83 -0.73 -19.04
C ARG A 104 -3.62 -0.92 -17.73
N THR A 105 -2.98 -1.46 -16.69
CA THR A 105 -3.61 -1.65 -15.38
C THR A 105 -3.93 -0.31 -14.73
N LEU A 106 -3.04 0.68 -14.79
CA LEU A 106 -3.31 2.03 -14.29
C LEU A 106 -4.51 2.67 -15.00
N GLN A 107 -4.60 2.56 -16.33
CA GLN A 107 -5.74 3.06 -17.11
C GLN A 107 -7.06 2.40 -16.68
N ALA A 108 -7.05 1.09 -16.45
CA ALA A 108 -8.22 0.32 -16.00
C ALA A 108 -8.63 0.59 -14.55
N LEU A 109 -7.73 1.13 -13.73
CA LEU A 109 -7.97 1.45 -12.33
C LEU A 109 -8.18 2.94 -12.08
N TYR A 110 -7.99 3.80 -13.07
CA TYR A 110 -7.94 5.24 -12.84
C TYR A 110 -9.29 5.82 -12.45
N HIS A 111 -9.29 6.64 -11.40
CA HIS A 111 -10.41 7.46 -10.95
C HIS A 111 -9.85 8.71 -10.24
N PRO A 112 -10.40 9.91 -10.46
CA PRO A 112 -9.86 11.16 -9.91
C PRO A 112 -9.85 11.23 -8.37
N LEU A 113 -10.74 10.50 -7.68
CA LEU A 113 -10.75 10.42 -6.21
C LEU A 113 -9.59 9.61 -5.60
N ASN A 114 -9.01 8.68 -6.37
CA ASN A 114 -8.04 7.72 -5.86
C ASN A 114 -6.61 8.25 -5.98
N PHE A 115 -5.65 7.56 -5.37
CA PHE A 115 -4.22 7.87 -5.41
C PHE A 115 -3.41 6.65 -5.88
N TYR A 116 -2.35 6.88 -6.65
CA TYR A 116 -1.62 5.80 -7.31
C TYR A 116 -0.11 5.97 -7.14
N ALA A 117 0.56 4.96 -6.60
CA ALA A 117 2.01 4.80 -6.65
C ALA A 117 2.35 3.70 -7.65
N VAL A 118 3.05 4.07 -8.72
CA VAL A 118 3.44 3.15 -9.79
C VAL A 118 4.94 2.89 -9.72
N HIS A 119 5.36 1.62 -9.76
CA HIS A 119 6.75 1.24 -9.52
C HIS A 119 7.22 0.18 -10.52
N LEU A 120 8.35 0.47 -11.19
CA LEU A 120 9.16 -0.51 -11.89
C LEU A 120 10.45 -0.73 -11.10
N ASP A 121 10.73 -1.99 -10.76
CA ASP A 121 11.90 -2.35 -9.96
C ASP A 121 13.24 -2.12 -10.70
N LEU A 122 14.34 -2.26 -9.97
CA LEU A 122 15.69 -2.00 -10.49
C LEU A 122 16.11 -2.94 -11.65
N GLU A 123 15.46 -4.09 -11.80
CA GLU A 123 15.71 -4.99 -12.94
C GLU A 123 15.22 -4.38 -14.27
N SER A 124 14.26 -3.46 -14.18
CA SER A 124 13.73 -2.75 -15.34
C SER A 124 14.76 -1.75 -15.88
N PRO A 125 15.09 -1.77 -17.19
CA PRO A 125 16.03 -0.85 -17.79
C PRO A 125 15.67 0.61 -17.50
N PRO A 126 16.67 1.51 -17.34
CA PRO A 126 16.40 2.94 -17.14
C PRO A 126 15.46 3.54 -18.20
N ALA A 127 15.61 3.12 -19.47
CA ALA A 127 14.74 3.57 -20.56
C ALA A 127 13.26 3.26 -20.31
N GLU A 128 12.94 2.04 -19.88
CA GLU A 128 11.56 1.62 -19.58
C GLU A 128 10.98 2.43 -18.41
N ARG A 129 11.78 2.67 -17.37
CA ARG A 129 11.37 3.48 -16.21
C ARG A 129 11.12 4.94 -16.59
N MET A 130 12.01 5.53 -17.39
CA MET A 130 11.86 6.90 -17.90
C MET A 130 10.63 7.03 -18.81
N GLU A 131 10.32 6.00 -19.60
CA GLU A 131 9.13 5.98 -20.45
C GLU A 131 7.84 5.96 -19.62
N LEU A 132 7.81 5.19 -18.53
CA LEU A 132 6.69 5.19 -17.59
C LEU A 132 6.53 6.57 -16.91
N GLU A 133 7.62 7.20 -16.47
CA GLU A 133 7.59 8.56 -15.91
C GLU A 133 7.11 9.60 -16.93
N LYS A 134 7.55 9.47 -18.19
CA LYS A 134 7.11 10.33 -19.29
C LYS A 134 5.61 10.17 -19.54
N TYR A 135 5.12 8.93 -19.65
CA TYR A 135 3.70 8.64 -19.84
C TYR A 135 2.84 9.28 -18.74
N VAL A 136 3.19 9.09 -17.47
CA VAL A 136 2.41 9.65 -16.35
C VAL A 136 2.37 11.19 -16.37
N ARG A 137 3.44 11.83 -16.84
CA ARG A 137 3.55 13.29 -16.95
C ARG A 137 2.75 13.85 -18.14
N GLU A 138 2.74 13.13 -19.25
CA GLU A 138 2.13 13.57 -20.50
C GLU A 138 0.65 13.22 -20.61
N GLU A 139 0.16 12.24 -19.85
CA GLU A 139 -1.26 11.96 -19.75
C GLU A 139 -2.00 13.13 -19.09
N ASP A 140 -2.85 13.80 -19.87
CA ASP A 140 -3.48 15.08 -19.54
C ASP A 140 -4.29 15.01 -18.24
N VAL A 141 -5.05 13.93 -18.06
CA VAL A 141 -5.87 13.71 -16.85
C VAL A 141 -4.98 13.54 -15.62
N PHE A 142 -3.90 12.77 -15.72
CA PHE A 142 -3.00 12.53 -14.58
C PHE A 142 -2.27 13.80 -14.17
N SER A 143 -1.84 14.59 -15.16
CA SER A 143 -1.19 15.89 -14.96
C SER A 143 -2.11 16.89 -14.27
N LYS A 144 -3.36 17.00 -14.74
CA LYS A 144 -4.37 17.92 -14.17
C LYS A 144 -4.78 17.58 -12.74
N VAL A 145 -5.03 16.30 -12.46
CA VAL A 145 -5.50 15.85 -11.14
C VAL A 145 -4.33 15.68 -10.16
N GLY A 146 -3.15 15.27 -10.64
CA GLY A 146 -1.93 15.17 -9.83
C GLY A 146 -1.94 14.02 -8.81
N ASN A 147 -2.79 13.01 -9.00
CA ASN A 147 -3.01 11.89 -8.09
C ASN A 147 -2.23 10.60 -8.43
N VAL A 148 -1.40 10.63 -9.48
CA VAL A 148 -0.50 9.53 -9.86
C VAL A 148 0.96 9.92 -9.58
N VAL A 149 1.71 9.07 -8.88
CA VAL A 149 3.14 9.24 -8.62
C VAL A 149 3.92 8.02 -9.09
N VAL A 150 4.99 8.24 -9.85
CA VAL A 150 5.95 7.19 -10.18
C VAL A 150 7.02 7.15 -9.09
N MET A 151 7.30 5.96 -8.57
CA MET A 151 8.33 5.73 -7.56
C MET A 151 9.72 5.78 -8.20
N SER A 152 10.34 6.95 -8.26
CA SER A 152 11.65 7.14 -8.92
C SER A 152 12.78 6.31 -8.30
N LYS A 153 12.70 5.99 -7.00
CA LYS A 153 13.60 5.02 -6.38
C LYS A 153 13.17 3.61 -6.76
N ALA A 154 13.79 3.09 -7.82
CA ALA A 154 13.64 1.72 -8.29
C ALA A 154 14.26 0.75 -7.27
N ASN A 155 13.49 0.31 -6.27
CA ASN A 155 13.96 -0.67 -5.30
C ASN A 155 14.00 -2.03 -6.01
N LEU A 156 15.06 -2.83 -5.79
CA LEU A 156 15.07 -4.20 -6.29
C LEU A 156 14.05 -5.03 -5.50
N VAL A 157 13.24 -5.84 -6.18
CA VAL A 157 12.15 -6.61 -5.55
C VAL A 157 12.34 -8.11 -5.78
N THR A 158 12.58 -8.84 -4.70
CA THR A 158 12.62 -10.31 -4.67
C THR A 158 11.30 -10.83 -4.12
N TYR A 159 10.52 -11.55 -4.93
CA TYR A 159 9.17 -12.03 -4.55
C TYR A 159 9.16 -12.85 -3.24
N LYS A 160 10.16 -13.74 -3.08
CA LYS A 160 10.30 -14.57 -1.88
C LYS A 160 11.00 -13.85 -0.72
N GLY A 161 11.46 -12.63 -0.91
CA GLY A 161 12.29 -11.92 0.05
C GLY A 161 11.57 -10.76 0.76
N PRO A 162 12.22 -10.16 1.78
CA PRO A 162 11.76 -8.97 2.47
C PRO A 162 11.71 -7.71 1.59
N THR A 163 12.45 -7.65 0.49
CA THR A 163 12.50 -6.46 -0.37
C THR A 163 11.12 -6.09 -0.96
N MET A 164 10.25 -7.06 -1.21
CA MET A 164 8.86 -6.81 -1.62
C MET A 164 8.03 -6.17 -0.49
N VAL A 165 8.24 -6.57 0.78
CA VAL A 165 7.63 -5.91 1.94
C VAL A 165 8.13 -4.48 2.07
N ALA A 166 9.44 -4.27 1.97
CA ALA A 166 10.05 -2.95 2.03
C ALA A 166 9.53 -2.02 0.92
N ASN A 167 9.36 -2.53 -0.31
CA ASN A 167 8.77 -1.76 -1.40
C ASN A 167 7.31 -1.39 -1.14
N THR A 168 6.52 -2.32 -0.61
CA THR A 168 5.11 -2.08 -0.25
C THR A 168 4.99 -1.00 0.83
N LEU A 169 5.83 -1.07 1.88
CA LEU A 169 5.90 -0.04 2.93
C LEU A 169 6.37 1.31 2.37
N HIS A 170 7.31 1.33 1.44
CA HIS A 170 7.78 2.56 0.81
C HIS A 170 6.68 3.23 -0.03
N ALA A 171 5.92 2.46 -0.81
CA ALA A 171 4.77 2.98 -1.54
C ALA A 171 3.71 3.56 -0.60
N ALA A 172 3.39 2.84 0.48
CA ALA A 172 2.47 3.32 1.50
C ALA A 172 2.95 4.62 2.15
N ALA A 173 4.23 4.74 2.48
CA ALA A 173 4.80 5.98 3.03
C ALA A 173 4.68 7.16 2.05
N ILE A 174 4.91 6.93 0.75
CA ILE A 174 4.72 7.95 -0.29
C ILE A 174 3.26 8.40 -0.34
N LEU A 175 2.31 7.46 -0.33
CA LEU A 175 0.88 7.74 -0.42
C LEU A 175 0.33 8.41 0.84
N LEU A 176 0.79 8.01 2.04
CA LEU A 176 0.47 8.68 3.31
C LEU A 176 0.94 10.13 3.30
N ARG A 177 2.15 10.40 2.77
CA ARG A 177 2.67 11.76 2.62
C ARG A 177 1.92 12.58 1.57
N LYS A 178 1.44 11.92 0.51
CA LYS A 178 0.78 12.59 -0.63
C LYS A 178 -0.61 13.10 -0.28
N SER A 179 -1.38 12.35 0.51
CA SER A 179 -2.72 12.78 0.94
C SER A 179 -3.16 12.15 2.26
N ALA A 180 -3.88 12.95 3.04
CA ALA A 180 -4.57 12.54 4.27
C ALA A 180 -5.92 11.85 4.02
N GLU A 181 -6.40 11.84 2.77
CA GLU A 181 -7.83 11.64 2.48
C GLU A 181 -8.19 10.23 1.96
N TRP A 182 -7.21 9.36 1.75
CA TRP A 182 -7.47 7.98 1.32
C TRP A 182 -7.73 7.04 2.49
N ASP A 183 -8.60 6.05 2.25
CA ASP A 183 -9.19 5.18 3.27
C ASP A 183 -8.61 3.77 3.25
N TRP A 184 -8.32 3.24 2.06
CA TRP A 184 -7.77 1.90 1.87
C TRP A 184 -6.58 1.89 0.94
N PHE A 185 -5.57 1.10 1.30
CA PHE A 185 -4.40 0.80 0.50
C PHE A 185 -4.56 -0.56 -0.17
N ILE A 186 -4.34 -0.63 -1.48
CA ILE A 186 -4.44 -1.85 -2.29
C ILE A 186 -3.10 -2.07 -3.00
N ASN A 187 -2.49 -3.24 -2.84
CA ASN A 187 -1.30 -3.62 -3.60
C ASN A 187 -1.65 -4.53 -4.77
N LEU A 188 -1.09 -4.24 -5.93
CA LEU A 188 -1.27 -4.99 -7.18
C LEU A 188 0.07 -5.14 -7.89
N SER A 189 0.24 -6.23 -8.65
CA SER A 189 1.35 -6.40 -9.58
C SER A 189 0.94 -6.15 -11.03
N ALA A 190 1.92 -6.14 -11.91
CA ALA A 190 1.70 -6.17 -13.37
C ALA A 190 0.83 -7.34 -13.86
N SER A 191 0.66 -8.38 -13.05
CA SER A 191 -0.12 -9.58 -13.39
C SER A 191 -1.50 -9.64 -12.77
N ASP A 192 -1.92 -8.57 -12.10
CA ASP A 192 -3.25 -8.37 -11.56
C ASP A 192 -4.09 -7.49 -12.49
N TYR A 193 -5.41 -7.71 -12.51
CA TYR A 193 -6.34 -6.90 -13.30
C TYR A 193 -7.69 -6.77 -12.59
N PRO A 194 -8.37 -5.60 -12.68
CA PRO A 194 -9.70 -5.44 -12.10
C PRO A 194 -10.77 -6.22 -12.88
N LEU A 195 -11.78 -6.71 -12.16
CA LEU A 195 -12.98 -7.38 -12.68
C LEU A 195 -14.25 -6.52 -12.49
N VAL A 196 -14.11 -5.34 -11.88
CA VAL A 196 -15.17 -4.37 -11.64
C VAL A 196 -14.66 -2.96 -11.95
N THR A 197 -15.56 -2.04 -12.25
CA THR A 197 -15.20 -0.63 -12.47
C THR A 197 -14.81 0.06 -11.17
N GLN A 198 -14.15 1.21 -11.24
CA GLN A 198 -13.89 2.01 -10.04
C GLN A 198 -15.16 2.53 -9.40
N ASP A 199 -16.17 2.90 -10.20
CA ASP A 199 -17.48 3.32 -9.70
C ASP A 199 -18.17 2.18 -8.92
N ASP A 200 -18.07 0.93 -9.40
CA ASP A 200 -18.57 -0.25 -8.68
C ASP A 200 -17.90 -0.42 -7.31
N LEU A 201 -16.57 -0.31 -7.31
CA LEU A 201 -15.75 -0.48 -6.11
C LEU A 201 -16.01 0.63 -5.08
N LEU A 202 -15.99 1.89 -5.53
CA LEU A 202 -16.27 3.07 -4.71
C LEU A 202 -17.69 3.03 -4.15
N HIS A 203 -18.68 2.69 -4.97
CA HIS A 203 -20.07 2.57 -4.53
C HIS A 203 -20.20 1.52 -3.42
N THR A 204 -19.69 0.30 -3.65
CA THR A 204 -19.83 -0.79 -2.69
C THR A 204 -19.10 -0.49 -1.38
N PHE A 205 -17.89 0.07 -1.44
CA PHE A 205 -17.11 0.42 -0.25
C PHE A 205 -17.65 1.66 0.50
N SER A 206 -18.52 2.46 -0.10
CA SER A 206 -19.17 3.59 0.59
C SER A 206 -20.02 3.13 1.78
N TYR A 207 -20.48 1.87 1.76
CA TYR A 207 -21.30 1.28 2.81
C TYR A 207 -20.50 0.45 3.83
N LEU A 208 -19.18 0.37 3.68
CA LEU A 208 -18.32 -0.42 4.53
C LEU A 208 -17.66 0.43 5.63
N PRO A 209 -17.48 -0.12 6.86
CA PRO A 209 -16.64 0.51 7.86
C PRO A 209 -15.19 0.66 7.36
N ARG A 210 -14.66 1.89 7.42
CA ARG A 210 -13.34 2.26 6.86
C ARG A 210 -12.15 1.64 7.59
N ASP A 211 -12.38 1.09 8.77
CA ASP A 211 -11.38 0.39 9.60
C ASP A 211 -11.21 -1.09 9.22
N LEU A 212 -12.02 -1.64 8.31
CA LEU A 212 -11.90 -3.02 7.85
C LEU A 212 -10.63 -3.24 7.02
N ASN A 213 -10.02 -4.41 7.21
CA ASN A 213 -8.82 -4.86 6.50
C ASN A 213 -9.09 -6.21 5.85
N PHE A 214 -9.15 -6.27 4.52
CA PHE A 214 -9.29 -7.49 3.74
C PHE A 214 -7.92 -8.13 3.56
N ILE A 215 -7.66 -9.14 4.39
CA ILE A 215 -6.40 -9.86 4.46
C ILE A 215 -6.72 -11.32 4.78
N GLU A 216 -6.51 -12.22 3.81
CA GLU A 216 -6.62 -13.66 4.06
C GLU A 216 -5.52 -14.08 5.04
N HIS A 217 -5.86 -14.77 6.12
CA HIS A 217 -4.90 -15.15 7.14
C HIS A 217 -5.23 -16.48 7.82
N THR A 218 -4.17 -17.13 8.29
CA THR A 218 -4.24 -18.28 9.19
C THR A 218 -3.06 -18.30 10.15
N SER A 219 -3.31 -18.73 11.39
CA SER A 219 -2.26 -19.03 12.35
C SER A 219 -1.74 -20.47 12.24
N ASN A 220 -2.42 -21.32 11.47
CA ASN A 220 -1.99 -22.69 11.25
C ASN A 220 -0.94 -22.72 10.13
N ILE A 221 0.30 -22.46 10.52
CA ILE A 221 1.42 -22.36 9.56
C ILE A 221 1.94 -23.74 9.11
N GLY A 222 1.62 -24.84 9.82
CA GLY A 222 1.93 -26.22 9.42
C GLY A 222 3.37 -26.42 8.91
N TRP A 223 3.50 -26.99 7.71
CA TRP A 223 4.80 -27.21 7.05
C TRP A 223 5.61 -25.92 6.82
N LYS A 224 4.94 -24.76 6.72
CA LYS A 224 5.60 -23.46 6.54
C LYS A 224 6.47 -23.10 7.75
N GLU A 225 6.23 -23.68 8.93
CA GLU A 225 7.15 -23.50 10.07
C GLU A 225 8.56 -24.00 9.71
N PHE A 226 8.66 -25.24 9.23
CA PHE A 226 9.93 -25.89 8.95
C PHE A 226 10.56 -25.44 7.64
N GLN A 227 9.75 -25.08 6.65
CA GLN A 227 10.24 -24.65 5.34
C GLN A 227 10.41 -23.14 5.23
N ARG A 228 9.76 -22.35 6.11
CA ARG A 228 9.78 -20.89 6.01
C ARG A 228 10.24 -20.13 7.24
N ALA A 229 9.70 -20.45 8.41
CA ALA A 229 10.00 -19.69 9.64
C ALA A 229 11.36 -20.01 10.25
N ARG A 230 11.71 -21.31 10.29
CA ARG A 230 12.96 -21.81 10.88
C ARG A 230 14.18 -21.62 9.98
N PRO A 231 14.10 -21.77 8.64
CA PRO A 231 15.20 -21.41 7.76
C PRO A 231 15.50 -19.91 7.80
N ILE A 232 16.75 -19.56 7.53
CA ILE A 232 17.22 -18.18 7.46
C ILE A 232 17.65 -17.93 6.02
N ILE A 233 17.11 -16.86 5.43
CA ILE A 233 17.51 -16.40 4.10
C ILE A 233 18.15 -15.03 4.15
N ILE A 234 19.02 -14.75 3.20
CA ILE A 234 19.55 -13.42 2.93
C ILE A 234 19.06 -13.03 1.54
N ASP A 235 18.42 -11.87 1.44
CA ASP A 235 17.94 -11.33 0.17
C ASP A 235 19.02 -10.43 -0.45
N PRO A 236 19.62 -10.83 -1.59
CA PRO A 236 20.68 -10.05 -2.22
C PRO A 236 20.21 -8.68 -2.68
N GLY A 237 18.91 -8.48 -2.91
CA GLY A 237 18.35 -7.18 -3.27
C GLY A 237 18.53 -6.10 -2.20
N LEU A 238 18.99 -6.45 -0.99
CA LEU A 238 19.35 -5.49 0.05
C LEU A 238 20.76 -4.89 -0.14
N TYR A 239 21.66 -5.52 -0.88
CA TYR A 239 23.06 -5.08 -1.02
C TYR A 239 23.64 -5.20 -2.43
N ALA A 240 22.92 -5.80 -3.38
CA ALA A 240 23.33 -5.96 -4.77
C ALA A 240 22.33 -5.28 -5.71
N SER A 241 22.83 -4.80 -6.85
CA SER A 241 22.00 -4.15 -7.89
C SER A 241 21.43 -5.14 -8.90
N ASN A 242 22.00 -6.35 -8.99
CA ASN A 242 21.54 -7.39 -9.91
C ASN A 242 20.53 -8.29 -9.19
N LYS A 243 19.42 -8.59 -9.87
CA LYS A 243 18.40 -9.50 -9.33
C LYS A 243 18.92 -10.93 -9.27
N SER A 244 18.70 -11.59 -8.14
CA SER A 244 18.95 -13.02 -7.96
C SER A 244 17.91 -13.60 -7.00
N ASP A 245 17.83 -14.93 -6.93
CA ASP A 245 17.05 -15.57 -5.86
C ASP A 245 17.74 -15.36 -4.50
N VAL A 246 17.01 -15.67 -3.42
CA VAL A 246 17.50 -15.55 -2.05
C VAL A 246 18.62 -16.56 -1.77
N PHE A 247 19.57 -16.19 -0.91
CA PHE A 247 20.58 -17.11 -0.41
C PHE A 247 20.12 -17.79 0.86
N TRP A 248 20.34 -19.10 0.93
CA TRP A 248 20.04 -19.91 2.10
C TRP A 248 21.22 -19.93 3.04
N VAL A 249 20.95 -19.70 4.32
CA VAL A 249 21.92 -19.90 5.40
C VAL A 249 21.77 -21.33 5.92
N SER A 250 22.89 -21.99 6.22
CA SER A 250 22.88 -23.40 6.67
C SER A 250 22.26 -23.57 8.06
N GLN A 251 22.46 -22.59 8.95
CA GLN A 251 21.86 -22.56 10.28
C GLN A 251 20.38 -22.21 10.23
N ARG A 252 19.62 -22.80 11.16
CA ARG A 252 18.21 -22.53 11.38
C ARG A 252 18.00 -21.83 12.72
N ARG A 253 16.88 -21.14 12.87
CA ARG A 253 16.43 -20.50 14.11
C ARG A 253 15.18 -21.16 14.69
N SER A 254 14.90 -20.88 15.95
CA SER A 254 13.58 -21.13 16.54
C SER A 254 12.55 -20.12 16.01
N VAL A 255 11.27 -20.48 16.13
CA VAL A 255 10.16 -19.54 15.95
C VAL A 255 10.17 -18.48 17.06
N PRO A 256 9.66 -17.27 16.83
CA PRO A 256 9.69 -16.19 17.80
C PRO A 256 8.74 -16.51 18.97
N THR A 257 9.13 -16.13 20.18
CA THR A 257 8.29 -16.26 21.39
C THR A 257 7.58 -14.96 21.75
N SER A 258 7.98 -13.84 21.15
CA SER A 258 7.45 -12.50 21.45
C SER A 258 6.19 -12.13 20.66
N PHE A 259 5.83 -12.91 19.64
CA PHE A 259 4.62 -12.75 18.84
C PHE A 259 4.29 -14.07 18.13
N LYS A 260 3.02 -14.26 17.78
CA LYS A 260 2.54 -15.44 17.03
C LYS A 260 2.68 -15.20 15.54
N LEU A 261 3.18 -16.17 14.78
CA LEU A 261 3.28 -16.07 13.33
C LEU A 261 1.92 -16.30 12.66
N PHE A 262 1.62 -15.48 11.67
CA PHE A 262 0.48 -15.64 10.77
C PHE A 262 0.99 -15.66 9.33
N THR A 263 0.22 -16.30 8.45
CA THR A 263 0.49 -16.36 7.01
C THR A 263 -0.79 -16.23 6.22
N GLY A 264 -0.68 -15.79 4.97
CA GLY A 264 -1.78 -15.71 4.03
C GLY A 264 -1.35 -15.23 2.66
N SER A 265 -2.29 -14.62 1.92
CA SER A 265 -2.05 -14.02 0.62
C SER A 265 -1.12 -12.79 0.68
N ALA A 266 -0.27 -12.60 -0.32
CA ALA A 266 0.53 -11.36 -0.43
C ALA A 266 -0.29 -10.14 -0.91
N TRP A 267 -1.54 -10.34 -1.32
CA TRP A 267 -2.45 -9.32 -1.86
C TRP A 267 -3.48 -8.97 -0.81
N MET A 268 -3.74 -7.67 -0.64
CA MET A 268 -4.49 -7.18 0.51
C MET A 268 -5.20 -5.87 0.16
N VAL A 269 -6.28 -5.58 0.89
CA VAL A 269 -6.88 -4.25 0.98
C VAL A 269 -6.85 -3.81 2.44
N LEU A 270 -5.96 -2.88 2.76
CA LEU A 270 -5.63 -2.51 4.14
C LEU A 270 -6.13 -1.11 4.46
N SER A 271 -6.76 -0.93 5.62
CA SER A 271 -7.20 0.37 6.12
C SER A 271 -6.03 1.34 6.26
N ARG A 272 -6.29 2.63 6.05
CA ARG A 272 -5.33 3.71 6.26
C ARG A 272 -4.73 3.67 7.66
N SER A 273 -5.57 3.49 8.69
CA SER A 273 -5.12 3.42 10.09
C SER A 273 -4.11 2.30 10.33
N PHE A 274 -4.28 1.15 9.68
CA PHE A 274 -3.32 0.05 9.79
C PHE A 274 -2.02 0.37 9.05
N MET A 275 -2.09 1.02 7.89
CA MET A 275 -0.89 1.45 7.18
C MET A 275 -0.12 2.55 7.93
N GLU A 276 -0.81 3.49 8.57
CA GLU A 276 -0.21 4.47 9.47
C GLU A 276 0.50 3.79 10.63
N PHE A 277 -0.11 2.75 11.22
CA PHE A 277 0.53 1.93 12.25
C PHE A 277 1.81 1.24 11.75
N CYS A 278 1.78 0.65 10.56
CA CYS A 278 2.96 0.00 9.97
C CYS A 278 4.10 1.00 9.69
N ILE A 279 3.79 2.24 9.31
CA ILE A 279 4.80 3.25 8.92
C ILE A 279 5.29 4.09 10.10
N TRP A 280 4.38 4.64 10.90
CA TRP A 280 4.74 5.51 12.03
C TRP A 280 5.06 4.71 13.29
N GLY A 281 4.37 3.59 13.52
CA GLY A 281 4.64 2.63 14.60
C GLY A 281 4.72 3.27 15.97
N TRP A 282 3.59 3.65 16.55
CA TRP A 282 3.52 4.08 17.96
C TRP A 282 3.77 2.91 18.94
N ASP A 283 3.63 1.67 18.49
CA ASP A 283 4.18 0.47 19.15
C ASP A 283 5.40 -0.06 18.38
N ASN A 284 6.26 -0.83 19.06
CA ASN A 284 7.47 -1.38 18.44
C ASN A 284 7.23 -2.68 17.65
N LEU A 285 6.04 -3.28 17.70
CA LEU A 285 5.70 -4.53 17.00
C LEU A 285 5.98 -4.47 15.49
N PRO A 286 5.54 -3.46 14.70
CA PRO A 286 5.84 -3.41 13.27
C PRO A 286 7.34 -3.47 12.96
N ARG A 287 8.18 -2.82 13.79
CA ARG A 287 9.65 -2.82 13.62
C ARG A 287 10.26 -4.16 14.00
N ARG A 288 9.87 -4.74 15.13
CA ARG A 288 10.34 -6.08 15.56
C ARG A 288 9.98 -7.17 14.57
N VAL A 289 8.74 -7.14 14.07
CA VAL A 289 8.27 -8.08 13.05
C VAL A 289 9.05 -7.85 11.75
N LEU A 290 9.29 -6.60 11.33
CA LEU A 290 10.08 -6.32 10.13
C LEU A 290 11.51 -6.87 10.24
N MET A 291 12.17 -6.69 11.39
CA MET A 291 13.49 -7.28 11.67
C MET A 291 13.46 -8.81 11.55
N TYR A 292 12.42 -9.47 12.09
CA TYR A 292 12.29 -10.91 12.00
C TYR A 292 12.06 -11.40 10.56
N TYR A 293 11.25 -10.66 9.80
CA TYR A 293 10.87 -10.96 8.42
C TYR A 293 11.95 -10.55 7.39
N ALA A 294 13.01 -9.85 7.80
CA ALA A 294 14.18 -9.58 6.97
C ALA A 294 14.92 -10.86 6.53
N ASN A 295 14.79 -11.96 7.31
CA ASN A 295 15.42 -13.25 7.00
C ASN A 295 14.40 -14.40 6.96
N PHE A 296 13.17 -14.11 6.56
CA PHE A 296 12.08 -15.07 6.40
C PHE A 296 11.80 -15.29 4.91
N ILE A 297 11.46 -16.50 4.49
CA ILE A 297 11.10 -16.78 3.09
C ILE A 297 9.60 -16.52 2.85
N SER A 298 9.27 -15.92 1.72
CA SER A 298 7.93 -15.42 1.39
C SER A 298 7.44 -14.38 2.43
N SER A 299 8.30 -13.44 2.82
CA SER A 299 7.96 -12.40 3.80
C SER A 299 6.66 -11.61 3.53
N PRO A 300 6.29 -11.29 2.28
CA PRO A 300 5.01 -10.63 1.98
C PRO A 300 3.78 -11.42 2.44
N GLU A 301 3.86 -12.75 2.44
CA GLU A 301 2.80 -13.67 2.87
C GLU A 301 2.73 -13.84 4.39
N GLY A 302 3.35 -12.96 5.18
CA GLY A 302 3.39 -13.09 6.64
C GLY A 302 3.63 -11.81 7.45
N TYR A 303 4.35 -10.81 6.92
CA TYR A 303 4.65 -9.59 7.66
C TYR A 303 3.36 -8.87 8.12
N PHE A 304 2.50 -8.45 7.19
CA PHE A 304 1.29 -7.70 7.50
C PHE A 304 0.31 -8.51 8.34
N HIS A 305 0.14 -9.80 8.03
CA HIS A 305 -0.66 -10.76 8.78
C HIS A 305 -0.22 -10.84 10.25
N THR A 306 1.08 -10.96 10.50
CA THR A 306 1.64 -11.07 11.84
C THR A 306 1.48 -9.75 12.59
N VAL A 307 1.71 -8.60 11.94
CA VAL A 307 1.49 -7.29 12.59
C VAL A 307 0.03 -7.11 12.96
N ILE A 308 -0.90 -7.29 12.01
CA ILE A 308 -2.32 -7.02 12.25
C ILE A 308 -2.93 -7.94 13.33
N CYS A 309 -2.59 -9.24 13.29
CA CYS A 309 -3.16 -10.21 14.21
C CYS A 309 -2.57 -10.19 15.62
N ASN A 310 -1.36 -9.63 15.80
CA ASN A 310 -0.76 -9.44 17.12
C ASN A 310 -1.05 -8.06 17.72
N THR A 311 -1.81 -7.20 17.02
CA THR A 311 -2.16 -5.85 17.49
C THR A 311 -3.62 -5.81 17.96
N LYS A 312 -3.86 -5.41 19.21
CA LYS A 312 -5.19 -5.49 19.85
C LYS A 312 -6.23 -4.64 19.12
N GLU A 313 -5.79 -3.50 18.60
CA GLU A 313 -6.55 -2.49 17.90
C GLU A 313 -7.08 -3.00 16.55
N PHE A 314 -6.31 -3.85 15.86
CA PHE A 314 -6.63 -4.28 14.48
C PHE A 314 -7.06 -5.75 14.35
N ARG A 315 -6.76 -6.62 15.32
CA ARG A 315 -7.05 -8.08 15.22
C ARG A 315 -8.53 -8.43 14.99
N ASN A 316 -9.45 -7.50 15.30
CA ASN A 316 -10.89 -7.65 15.16
C ASN A 316 -11.48 -6.92 13.95
N THR A 317 -10.66 -6.23 13.16
CA THR A 317 -11.06 -5.53 11.93
C THR A 317 -10.71 -6.33 10.67
N THR A 318 -10.21 -7.55 10.83
CA THR A 318 -9.80 -8.39 9.69
C THR A 318 -10.99 -9.05 9.01
N VAL A 319 -11.10 -8.91 7.69
CA VAL A 319 -11.96 -9.72 6.84
C VAL A 319 -11.06 -10.78 6.20
N ASN A 320 -11.27 -12.06 6.53
CA ASN A 320 -10.40 -13.15 6.10
C ASN A 320 -10.65 -13.56 4.64
N HIS A 321 -10.27 -12.65 3.73
CA HIS A 321 -10.37 -12.73 2.28
C HIS A 321 -9.47 -11.64 1.67
N ASP A 322 -8.79 -11.89 0.56
CA ASP A 322 -7.86 -10.93 -0.07
C ASP A 322 -8.47 -10.11 -1.23
N LEU A 323 -9.73 -10.37 -1.55
CA LEU A 323 -10.49 -9.77 -2.66
C LEU A 323 -9.90 -10.06 -4.05
N HIS A 324 -9.15 -11.16 -4.16
CA HIS A 324 -8.62 -11.63 -5.44
C HIS A 324 -9.20 -12.99 -5.80
N TYR A 325 -9.58 -13.16 -7.07
CA TYR A 325 -9.72 -14.48 -7.65
C TYR A 325 -8.33 -15.00 -8.03
N ILE A 326 -7.95 -16.13 -7.44
CA ILE A 326 -6.67 -16.81 -7.70
C ILE A 326 -6.93 -18.29 -7.97
N ALA A 327 -6.68 -18.73 -9.20
CA ALA A 327 -6.76 -20.13 -9.57
C ALA A 327 -5.43 -20.85 -9.30
N TRP A 328 -5.50 -22.06 -8.76
CA TRP A 328 -4.33 -22.91 -8.51
C TRP A 328 -4.50 -24.25 -9.22
N ASP A 329 -3.42 -24.74 -9.82
CA ASP A 329 -3.36 -26.12 -10.33
C ASP A 329 -3.52 -27.13 -9.18
N ASN A 330 -3.97 -28.35 -9.49
CA ASN A 330 -3.98 -29.47 -8.55
C ASN A 330 -3.07 -30.60 -9.06
N PRO A 331 -1.95 -30.91 -8.38
CA PRO A 331 -1.41 -30.26 -7.17
C PRO A 331 -0.90 -28.83 -7.43
N PRO A 332 -0.86 -27.96 -6.40
CA PRO A 332 -0.45 -26.57 -6.56
C PRO A 332 1.03 -26.46 -6.96
N LYS A 333 1.29 -25.64 -7.98
CA LYS A 333 2.66 -25.25 -8.39
C LYS A 333 3.17 -24.09 -7.53
N GLN A 334 4.43 -23.69 -7.74
CA GLN A 334 5.04 -22.54 -7.05
C GLN A 334 4.29 -21.22 -7.31
N HIS A 335 3.67 -21.08 -8.48
CA HIS A 335 2.91 -19.90 -8.86
C HIS A 335 1.49 -20.29 -9.27
N PRO A 336 0.50 -19.38 -9.10
CA PRO A 336 -0.87 -19.61 -9.54
C PRO A 336 -0.98 -19.99 -11.02
N HIS A 337 -2.10 -20.60 -11.39
CA HIS A 337 -2.48 -20.83 -12.79
C HIS A 337 -2.55 -19.50 -13.55
N ASN A 338 -2.17 -19.53 -14.83
CA ASN A 338 -2.31 -18.35 -15.69
C ASN A 338 -3.73 -18.31 -16.23
N LEU A 339 -4.49 -17.29 -15.85
CA LEU A 339 -5.87 -17.10 -16.27
C LEU A 339 -5.92 -16.73 -17.77
N GLY A 340 -6.85 -17.36 -18.49
CA GLY A 340 -7.16 -17.08 -19.88
C GLY A 340 -8.66 -17.07 -20.14
N LEU A 341 -9.07 -17.06 -21.42
CA LEU A 341 -10.48 -16.98 -21.83
C LEU A 341 -11.37 -18.07 -21.20
N ASN A 342 -10.84 -19.28 -21.03
CA ASN A 342 -11.58 -20.41 -20.45
C ASN A 342 -11.89 -20.24 -18.95
N ASP A 343 -11.18 -19.34 -18.26
CA ASP A 343 -11.35 -19.10 -16.83
C ASP A 343 -12.37 -17.97 -16.55
N THR A 344 -12.90 -17.31 -17.60
CA THR A 344 -13.73 -16.10 -17.47
C THR A 344 -14.95 -16.29 -16.58
N GLN A 345 -15.69 -17.39 -16.75
CA GLN A 345 -16.89 -17.63 -15.96
C GLN A 345 -16.55 -17.77 -14.47
N MET A 346 -15.48 -18.51 -14.15
CA MET A 346 -15.05 -18.68 -12.76
C MET A 346 -14.57 -17.36 -12.13
N MET A 347 -13.92 -16.48 -12.92
CA MET A 347 -13.57 -15.13 -12.47
C MET A 347 -14.83 -14.33 -12.09
N ILE A 348 -15.86 -14.34 -12.93
CA ILE A 348 -17.11 -13.61 -12.70
C ILE A 348 -17.86 -14.19 -11.50
N ASP A 349 -17.99 -15.51 -11.43
CA ASP A 349 -18.72 -16.23 -10.37
C ASP A 349 -18.07 -16.08 -8.99
N SER A 350 -16.77 -15.78 -8.95
CA SER A 350 -16.06 -15.51 -7.70
C SER A 350 -16.53 -14.25 -6.98
N ASN A 351 -17.20 -13.34 -7.71
CA ASN A 351 -17.59 -12.01 -7.25
C ASN A 351 -16.42 -11.11 -6.78
N ALA A 352 -15.16 -11.54 -6.96
CA ALA A 352 -14.00 -10.76 -6.55
C ALA A 352 -13.78 -9.55 -7.45
N PRO A 353 -13.33 -8.41 -6.91
CA PRO A 353 -13.06 -7.20 -7.71
C PRO A 353 -11.73 -7.27 -8.48
N PHE A 354 -10.83 -8.19 -8.14
CA PHE A 354 -9.54 -8.37 -8.82
C PHE A 354 -9.30 -9.85 -9.15
N ALA A 355 -8.46 -10.12 -10.14
CA ALA A 355 -8.03 -11.47 -10.49
C ALA A 355 -6.54 -11.54 -10.83
N ARG A 356 -5.96 -12.73 -10.61
CA ARG A 356 -4.59 -13.04 -10.98
C ARG A 356 -4.32 -14.55 -11.18
N LYS A 357 -3.34 -14.94 -11.99
CA LYS A 357 -2.39 -14.07 -12.72
C LYS A 357 -2.61 -14.13 -14.22
N PHE A 358 -2.50 -12.98 -14.88
CA PHE A 358 -2.59 -12.90 -16.34
C PHE A 358 -1.21 -12.95 -16.99
N LYS A 359 -1.14 -13.53 -18.19
CA LYS A 359 0.04 -13.41 -19.05
C LYS A 359 0.07 -12.02 -19.69
N ARG A 360 1.24 -11.66 -20.21
CA ARG A 360 1.41 -10.44 -21.01
C ARG A 360 0.53 -10.53 -22.27
N ASP A 361 -0.25 -9.48 -22.51
CA ASP A 361 -1.10 -9.31 -23.69
C ASP A 361 -2.05 -10.50 -23.95
N ASP A 362 -2.51 -11.15 -22.87
CA ASP A 362 -3.47 -12.25 -22.99
C ASP A 362 -4.84 -11.73 -23.48
N PRO A 363 -5.48 -12.37 -24.48
CA PRO A 363 -6.78 -11.94 -25.02
C PRO A 363 -7.90 -11.83 -23.98
N VAL A 364 -7.79 -12.54 -22.85
CA VAL A 364 -8.77 -12.41 -21.76
C VAL A 364 -8.82 -10.99 -21.19
N LEU A 365 -7.72 -10.24 -21.23
CA LEU A 365 -7.68 -8.85 -20.77
C LEU A 365 -8.56 -7.95 -21.65
N ASP A 366 -8.56 -8.20 -22.97
CA ASP A 366 -9.41 -7.45 -23.91
C ASP A 366 -10.88 -7.80 -23.69
N LYS A 367 -11.19 -9.05 -23.37
CA LYS A 367 -12.53 -9.49 -22.97
C LYS A 367 -12.99 -8.82 -21.67
N ILE A 368 -12.13 -8.74 -20.65
CA ILE A 368 -12.43 -8.05 -19.39
C ILE A 368 -12.69 -6.56 -19.64
N ASP A 369 -11.82 -5.91 -20.41
CA ASP A 369 -11.98 -4.50 -20.79
C ASP A 369 -13.34 -4.24 -21.46
N ALA A 370 -13.69 -5.05 -22.46
CA ALA A 370 -14.92 -4.86 -23.22
C ALA A 370 -16.18 -5.24 -22.43
N GLU A 371 -16.19 -6.39 -21.74
CA GLU A 371 -17.41 -6.98 -21.18
C GLU A 371 -17.65 -6.61 -19.72
N LEU A 372 -16.61 -6.38 -18.92
CA LEU A 372 -16.74 -6.08 -17.49
C LEU A 372 -16.50 -4.60 -17.16
N LEU A 373 -15.58 -3.96 -17.88
CA LEU A 373 -15.14 -2.61 -17.57
C LEU A 373 -15.73 -1.54 -18.52
N GLY A 374 -16.25 -1.94 -19.68
CA GLY A 374 -16.70 -1.01 -20.71
C GLY A 374 -15.60 -0.08 -21.22
N ARG A 375 -14.34 -0.53 -21.17
CA ARG A 375 -13.14 0.25 -21.48
C ARG A 375 -12.65 -0.04 -22.89
N SER A 376 -12.39 1.01 -23.66
CA SER A 376 -11.70 0.91 -24.96
C SER A 376 -10.18 0.78 -24.78
N LYS A 377 -9.52 0.08 -25.71
CA LYS A 377 -8.07 -0.11 -25.68
C LYS A 377 -7.32 1.24 -25.64
N GLY A 378 -6.46 1.41 -24.64
CA GLY A 378 -5.66 2.61 -24.44
C GLY A 378 -6.40 3.79 -23.81
N ALA A 379 -7.70 3.68 -23.57
CA ALA A 379 -8.48 4.71 -22.86
C ALA A 379 -8.47 4.47 -21.35
N LEU A 380 -8.63 5.55 -20.58
CA LEU A 380 -8.96 5.48 -19.16
C LEU A 380 -10.32 4.80 -18.99
N LEU A 381 -10.50 4.09 -17.88
CA LEU A 381 -11.79 3.52 -17.50
C LEU A 381 -12.85 4.63 -17.39
N PRO A 382 -13.97 4.53 -18.13
CA PRO A 382 -15.06 5.49 -17.97
C PRO A 382 -15.76 5.32 -16.63
N GLY A 383 -16.11 6.45 -16.01
CA GLY A 383 -16.88 6.53 -14.77
C GLY A 383 -17.82 7.73 -14.81
N GLY A 384 -18.60 7.92 -13.75
CA GLY A 384 -19.56 9.02 -13.62
C GLY A 384 -18.91 10.41 -13.64
N TRP A 385 -17.61 10.48 -13.33
CA TRP A 385 -16.79 11.68 -13.43
C TRP A 385 -16.45 12.11 -14.88
N CYS A 386 -16.65 11.25 -15.88
CA CYS A 386 -16.36 11.60 -17.28
C CYS A 386 -17.49 12.45 -17.86
N SER A 387 -17.21 13.72 -18.19
CA SER A 387 -18.21 14.71 -18.65
C SER A 387 -18.12 15.07 -20.13
N GLY A 388 -17.21 14.46 -20.89
CA GLY A 388 -17.12 14.67 -22.34
C GLY A 388 -18.33 14.11 -23.06
N ASP A 389 -18.74 14.76 -24.14
CA ASP A 389 -19.92 14.40 -24.93
C ASP A 389 -19.71 13.15 -25.82
N GLY A 390 -18.47 12.66 -25.93
CA GLY A 390 -18.09 11.50 -26.72
C GLY A 390 -18.33 11.68 -28.23
N GLN A 391 -18.68 12.90 -28.68
CA GLN A 391 -18.99 13.15 -30.07
C GLN A 391 -17.71 13.03 -30.92
N ASN A 392 -17.88 12.53 -32.15
CA ASN A 392 -16.79 12.29 -33.11
C ASN A 392 -15.66 11.37 -32.60
N GLY A 393 -15.96 10.47 -31.65
CA GLY A 393 -14.97 9.52 -31.13
C GLY A 393 -13.98 10.13 -30.13
N SER A 394 -14.29 11.31 -29.58
CA SER A 394 -13.52 11.92 -28.49
C SER A 394 -13.64 11.09 -27.20
N ASN A 395 -12.56 11.02 -26.41
CA ASN A 395 -12.58 10.30 -25.14
C ASN A 395 -13.41 11.08 -24.11
N PRO A 396 -14.53 10.52 -23.59
CA PRO A 396 -15.41 11.24 -22.65
C PRO A 396 -14.71 11.60 -21.33
N CYS A 397 -13.64 10.89 -20.98
CA CYS A 397 -12.88 11.12 -19.75
C CYS A 397 -11.78 12.18 -19.87
N SER A 398 -11.62 12.79 -21.05
CA SER A 398 -10.73 13.94 -21.23
C SER A 398 -11.29 15.23 -20.62
N VAL A 399 -12.60 15.28 -20.33
CA VAL A 399 -13.24 16.40 -19.62
C VAL A 399 -13.59 15.94 -18.21
N LEU A 400 -12.94 16.56 -17.23
CA LEU A 400 -13.14 16.29 -15.80
C LEU A 400 -14.50 16.82 -15.35
N GLY A 401 -15.40 15.92 -14.95
CA GLY A 401 -16.63 16.21 -14.23
C GLY A 401 -16.45 16.12 -12.72
N ASP A 402 -17.57 15.98 -12.01
CA ASP A 402 -17.58 15.77 -10.56
C ASP A 402 -17.11 14.35 -10.20
N PRO A 403 -15.96 14.20 -9.51
CA PRO A 403 -15.43 12.91 -9.08
C PRO A 403 -16.34 12.14 -8.12
N SER A 404 -17.29 12.79 -7.45
CA SER A 404 -18.17 12.16 -6.47
C SER A 404 -19.39 11.47 -7.10
N VAL A 405 -19.67 11.75 -8.37
CA VAL A 405 -20.76 11.13 -9.11
C VAL A 405 -20.32 9.74 -9.58
N LEU A 406 -20.90 8.71 -8.98
CA LEU A 406 -20.66 7.31 -9.33
C LEU A 406 -21.79 6.75 -10.19
N ARG A 407 -21.44 5.90 -11.16
CA ARG A 407 -22.37 5.12 -11.99
C ARG A 407 -22.10 3.63 -11.80
N PRO A 408 -22.50 3.04 -10.65
CA PRO A 408 -22.32 1.62 -10.41
C PRO A 408 -23.08 0.78 -11.45
N GLY A 409 -22.43 -0.28 -11.93
CA GLY A 409 -22.97 -1.25 -12.85
C GLY A 409 -23.15 -2.64 -12.23
N PRO A 410 -23.20 -3.71 -13.05
CA PRO A 410 -23.34 -5.08 -12.56
C PRO A 410 -22.19 -5.54 -11.66
N GLY A 411 -21.01 -4.91 -11.75
CA GLY A 411 -19.87 -5.20 -10.89
C GLY A 411 -20.15 -4.88 -9.41
N ALA A 412 -20.86 -3.79 -9.14
CA ALA A 412 -21.25 -3.40 -7.78
C ALA A 412 -22.12 -4.47 -7.12
N MET A 413 -23.09 -5.02 -7.85
CA MET A 413 -23.98 -6.07 -7.33
C MET A 413 -23.22 -7.36 -6.98
N ARG A 414 -22.26 -7.77 -7.84
CA ARG A 414 -21.38 -8.91 -7.55
C ARG A 414 -20.56 -8.66 -6.29
N LEU A 415 -19.91 -7.51 -6.22
CA LEU A 415 -19.07 -7.15 -5.08
C LEU A 415 -19.87 -7.02 -3.78
N GLU A 416 -21.09 -6.50 -3.86
CA GLU A 416 -22.04 -6.45 -2.74
C GLU A 416 -22.34 -7.87 -2.23
N HIS A 417 -22.68 -8.81 -3.11
CA HIS A 417 -22.92 -10.20 -2.72
C HIS A 417 -21.71 -10.81 -1.98
N LEU A 418 -20.49 -10.58 -2.49
CA LEU A 418 -19.28 -11.03 -1.82
C LEU A 418 -19.11 -10.39 -0.44
N THR A 419 -19.24 -9.07 -0.35
CA THR A 419 -19.01 -8.33 0.91
C THR A 419 -20.04 -8.68 1.98
N VAL A 420 -21.32 -8.82 1.62
CA VAL A 420 -22.38 -9.29 2.54
C VAL A 420 -22.05 -10.68 3.08
N ASP A 421 -21.66 -11.61 2.21
CA ASP A 421 -21.30 -12.97 2.62
C ASP A 421 -20.09 -12.98 3.56
N LEU A 422 -19.03 -12.23 3.22
CA LEU A 422 -17.82 -12.12 4.04
C LEU A 422 -18.09 -11.50 5.41
N LEU A 423 -18.99 -10.52 5.48
CA LEU A 423 -19.36 -9.80 6.70
C LEU A 423 -20.49 -10.47 7.51
N SER A 424 -21.05 -11.55 6.99
CA SER A 424 -22.08 -12.33 7.68
C SER A 424 -21.60 -12.86 9.03
N HIS A 425 -22.53 -13.06 9.97
CA HIS A 425 -22.24 -13.59 11.31
C HIS A 425 -21.43 -14.89 11.26
N ARG A 426 -21.72 -15.76 10.28
CA ARG A 426 -21.11 -17.08 10.13
C ARG A 426 -19.65 -17.01 9.67
N LYS A 427 -19.24 -15.96 8.95
CA LYS A 427 -17.90 -15.84 8.40
C LYS A 427 -17.03 -14.83 9.13
N PHE A 428 -17.55 -13.64 9.42
CA PHE A 428 -16.71 -12.54 9.91
C PHE A 428 -16.13 -12.80 11.30
N ARG A 429 -16.96 -13.01 12.33
CA ARG A 429 -16.48 -13.18 13.72
C ARG A 429 -15.69 -14.48 13.95
N PRO A 430 -16.10 -15.64 13.40
CA PRO A 430 -15.36 -16.88 13.61
C PRO A 430 -13.97 -16.89 12.96
N ARG A 431 -13.75 -16.08 11.92
CA ARG A 431 -12.51 -16.06 11.11
C ARG A 431 -11.58 -14.88 11.41
N GLN A 432 -11.80 -14.17 12.52
CA GLN A 432 -10.84 -13.18 13.04
C GLN A 432 -9.52 -13.83 13.43
N CYS A 433 -8.48 -13.01 13.63
CA CYS A 433 -7.19 -13.46 14.10
C CYS A 433 -7.31 -14.26 15.42
N ARG A 434 -6.83 -15.51 15.43
CA ARG A 434 -6.84 -16.42 16.57
C ARG A 434 -5.48 -17.07 16.78
#